data_AF-A0A5K7ZJC5-F1
#
_entry.id   AF-A0A5K7ZJC5-F1
#
_cell.length_a   1.000
_cell.length_b   1.000
_cell.length_c   1.000
_cell.angle_alpha   90.00
_cell.angle_beta   90.00
_cell.angle_gamma   90.00
#
_symmetry.space_group_name_H-M   'P 1'
#
loop_
_entity.id
_entity.type
_entity.pdbx_description
1 polymer ?
#
loop_
_entity_poly.entity_id
_entity_poly.type
_entity_poly.pdbx_seq_one_letter_code
_entity_poly.pdbx_strand_id
1 'polypeptide(L)' 'MATDKKVSITISIEKVYRDQLRTMAAKRNLHDPDQLTSASTIAREIICQHVDELDRVEAGFVSDNTLRRREKNEKDEL' A
#
# COMPACT_ATOMS: atom_id res chain seq x y z
N MET A 1 -11.17 5.73 -21.32
CA MET A 1 -11.43 6.36 -20.01
C MET A 1 -11.49 5.24 -18.99
N ALA A 2 -10.36 4.84 -18.40
CA ALA A 2 -10.36 3.81 -17.37
C ALA A 2 -11.06 4.40 -16.13
N THR A 3 -12.32 4.04 -15.93
CA THR A 3 -13.01 4.33 -14.68
C THR A 3 -12.29 3.52 -13.61
N ASP A 4 -11.48 4.16 -12.78
CA ASP A 4 -10.96 3.52 -11.56
C ASP A 4 -12.17 3.22 -10.66
N LYS A 5 -12.70 2.02 -10.84
CA LYS A 5 -13.87 1.56 -10.11
C LYS A 5 -13.39 1.24 -8.70
N LYS A 6 -13.87 2.01 -7.72
CA LYS A 6 -13.69 1.67 -6.31
C LYS A 6 -14.35 0.32 -6.04
N VAL A 7 -13.57 -0.67 -5.62
CA VAL A 7 -14.04 -2.00 -5.24
C VAL A 7 -14.03 -2.11 -3.72
N SER A 8 -15.08 -2.68 -3.14
CA SER A 8 -15.14 -2.99 -1.70
C SER A 8 -14.41 -4.29 -1.40
N ILE A 9 -13.53 -4.27 -0.40
CA ILE A 9 -12.85 -5.46 0.10
C ILE A 9 -13.23 -5.63 1.58
N THR A 10 -13.60 -6.85 1.96
CA THR A 10 -13.83 -7.21 3.36
C THR A 10 -12.56 -7.86 3.90
N ILE A 11 -12.01 -7.29 4.97
CA ILE A 11 -10.81 -7.81 5.64
C ILE A 11 -11.10 -8.14 7.10
N SER A 12 -10.50 -9.22 7.59
CA SER A 12 -10.54 -9.62 8.99
C SER A 12 -9.22 -9.25 9.64
N ILE A 13 -9.27 -8.41 10.67
CA ILE A 13 -8.11 -7.97 11.44
C ILE A 13 -8.38 -8.16 12.93
N GLU A 14 -7.32 -8.24 13.73
CA GLU A 14 -7.46 -8.31 15.17
C GLU A 14 -8.15 -7.06 15.74
N LYS A 15 -8.85 -7.27 16.87
CA LYS A 15 -9.59 -6.22 17.57
C LYS A 15 -8.74 -4.99 17.85
N VAL A 16 -7.47 -5.18 18.25
CA VAL A 16 -6.55 -4.11 18.62
C VAL A 16 -6.33 -3.15 17.45
N TYR A 17 -6.07 -3.68 16.25
CA TYR A 17 -5.85 -2.86 15.05
C TYR A 17 -7.11 -2.10 14.63
N ARG A 18 -8.28 -2.75 14.69
CA ARG A 18 -9.56 -2.08 14.43
C ARG A 18 -9.78 -0.91 15.39
N ASP A 19 -9.49 -1.12 16.67
CA ASP A 19 -9.69 -0.09 17.71
C ASP A 19 -8.69 1.07 17.54
N GLN A 20 -7.45 0.77 17.12
CA GLN A 20 -6.47 1.79 16.72
C GLN A 20 -6.94 2.61 15.51
N LEU A 21 -7.41 1.96 14.44
CA LEU A 21 -7.95 2.63 13.25
C LEU A 21 -9.12 3.55 13.60
N ARG A 22 -10.03 3.09 14.49
CA ARG A 22 -11.13 3.91 15.00
C ARG A 22 -10.64 5.10 15.81
N THR A 23 -9.62 4.91 16.64
CA THR A 23 -9.02 6.00 17.42
C THR A 23 -8.37 7.05 16.51
N MET A 24 -7.69 6.62 15.44
CA MET A 24 -7.11 7.54 14.46
C MET A 24 -8.19 8.32 13.70
N ALA A 25 -9.26 7.64 13.29
CA ALA A 25 -10.40 8.28 12.65
C ALA A 25 -11.07 9.32 13.58
N ALA A 26 -11.30 8.97 14.85
CA ALA A 26 -11.87 9.88 15.83
C ALA A 26 -10.98 11.11 16.07
N LYS A 27 -9.65 10.93 16.14
CA LYS A 27 -8.70 12.04 16.27
C LYS A 27 -8.76 13.00 15.08
N ARG A 28 -8.87 12.49 13.85
CA ARG A 28 -8.99 13.33 12.65
C ARG A 28 -10.32 14.10 12.64
N ASN A 29 -11.43 13.46 12.98
CA ASN A 29 -12.73 14.12 13.05
C ASN A 29 -12.82 15.18 14.16
N LEU A 30 -12.05 15.00 15.24
CA LEU A 30 -11.98 16.00 16.30
C LEU A 30 -11.17 17.24 15.89
N HIS A 31 -10.17 17.06 15.02
CA HIS A 31 -9.36 18.14 14.49
C HIS A 31 -10.04 18.87 13.32
N ASP A 32 -10.79 18.15 12.50
CA ASP A 32 -11.57 18.69 11.39
C ASP A 32 -13.01 18.13 11.45
N PRO A 33 -13.94 18.86 12.08
CA PRO A 33 -15.30 18.37 12.31
C PRO A 33 -16.14 18.27 11.03
N ASP A 34 -15.76 18.95 9.96
CA ASP A 34 -16.45 18.87 8.67
C ASP A 34 -16.05 17.62 7.88
N GLN A 35 -14.93 16.99 8.24
CA GLN A 35 -14.43 15.79 7.57
C GLN A 35 -14.76 14.51 8.36
N LEU A 36 -15.75 13.77 7.87
CA LEU A 36 -16.16 12.50 8.48
C LEU A 36 -15.24 11.35 8.03
N THR A 37 -14.15 11.16 8.76
CA THR A 37 -13.20 10.06 8.55
C THR A 37 -13.67 8.82 9.29
N SER A 38 -13.67 7.68 8.61
CA SER A 38 -14.01 6.37 9.19
C SER A 38 -12.77 5.48 9.34
N ALA A 39 -12.87 4.41 10.13
CA ALA A 39 -11.81 3.41 10.23
C ALA A 39 -11.47 2.80 8.85
N SER A 40 -12.46 2.60 7.99
CA SER A 40 -12.27 2.11 6.62
C SER A 40 -11.53 3.10 5.73
N THR A 41 -11.72 4.41 5.95
CA THR A 41 -10.95 5.46 5.25
C THR A 41 -9.49 5.40 5.63
N ILE A 42 -9.18 5.32 6.93
CA ILE A 42 -7.81 5.19 7.43
C ILE A 42 -7.18 3.89 6.92
N ALA A 43 -7.91 2.78 6.99
CA ALA A 43 -7.42 1.50 6.51
C ALA A 43 -7.09 1.54 5.01
N ARG A 44 -7.95 2.15 4.19
CA ARG A 44 -7.69 2.33 2.76
C ARG A 44 -6.40 3.10 2.51
N GLU A 45 -6.18 4.21 3.20
CA GLU A 45 -4.97 5.02 3.03
C GLU A 45 -3.71 4.21 3.34
N ILE A 46 -3.70 3.51 4.47
CA ILE A 46 -2.56 2.67 4.89
C ILE A 46 -2.31 1.56 3.87
N ILE A 47 -3.36 0.86 3.44
CA ILE A 47 -3.24 -0.26 2.50
C ILE A 47 -2.73 0.23 1.15
N CYS A 48 -3.33 1.29 0.57
CA CYS A 48 -2.89 1.83 -0.71
C CYS A 48 -1.45 2.32 -0.64
N GLN A 49 -1.08 3.07 0.40
CA GLN A 49 0.29 3.53 0.58
C GLN A 49 1.27 2.36 0.68
N HIS A 50 0.94 1.32 1.44
CA HIS A 50 1.82 0.18 1.60
C HIS A 50 1.95 -0.64 0.32
N VAL A 51 0.88 -0.78 -0.47
CA VAL A 51 0.94 -1.42 -1.79
C VAL A 51 1.83 -0.62 -2.74
N ASP A 52 1.69 0.71 -2.79
CA ASP A 52 2.54 1.56 -3.61
C ASP A 52 4.03 1.47 -3.19
N GLU A 53 4.30 1.33 -1.89
CA GLU A 53 5.65 1.11 -1.37
C GLU A 53 6.20 -0.26 -1.75
N LEU A 54 5.39 -1.33 -1.67
CA LEU A 54 5.76 -2.68 -2.10
C LEU A 54 6.06 -2.72 -3.59
N ASP A 55 5.23 -2.09 -4.43
CA ASP A 55 5.45 -2.02 -5.88
C ASP A 55 6.78 -1.32 -6.22
N ARG A 56 7.13 -0.26 -5.49
CA ARG A 56 8.42 0.43 -5.66
C ARG A 56 9.60 -0.44 -5.25
N VAL A 57 9.45 -1.17 -4.15
CA VAL A 57 10.49 -2.07 -3.65
C VAL A 57 10.67 -3.25 -4.58
N GLU A 58 9.59 -3.89 -5.05
CA GLU A 58 9.63 -4.97 -6.04
C GLU A 58 10.21 -4.51 -7.37
N ALA A 59 9.86 -3.32 -7.86
CA ALA A 59 10.48 -2.73 -9.04
C ALA A 59 12.01 -2.55 -8.87
N GLY A 60 12.47 -2.23 -7.66
CA GLY A 60 13.89 -2.21 -7.29
C GLY A 60 14.54 -3.60 -7.34
N PHE A 61 13.87 -4.63 -6.80
CA PHE A 61 14.35 -6.01 -6.82
C PHE A 61 14.40 -6.62 -8.23
N VAL A 62 13.42 -6.31 -9.09
CA VAL A 62 13.43 -6.75 -10.50
C VAL A 62 14.58 -6.09 -11.26
N SER A 63 14.86 -4.81 -11.01
CA SER A 63 15.97 -4.08 -11.65
C SER A 63 17.33 -4.69 -11.31
N ASP A 64 17.57 -5.02 -10.02
CA ASP A 64 18.80 -5.67 -9.56
C ASP A 64 18.95 -7.09 -10.14
N ASN A 65 17.85 -7.85 -10.23
CA ASN A 65 17.88 -9.20 -10.80
C ASN A 65 18.08 -9.21 -12.32
N THR A 66 17.63 -8.17 -13.04
CA THR A 66 17.82 -8.05 -14.49
C THR A 66 19.25 -7.64 -14.85
N LEU A 67 19.89 -6.80 -14.03
CA LEU A 67 21.31 -6.42 -14.16
C LEU A 67 22.23 -7.64 -13.96
N ARG A 68 22.02 -8.42 -12.90
CA ARG A 68 22.81 -9.63 -12.63
C ARG A 68 22.71 -10.71 -13.70
N ARG A 69 21.60 -10.76 -14.45
CA ARG A 69 21.40 -11.72 -15.56
C ARG A 69 22.13 -11.30 -16.84
N ARG A 70 22.30 -10.01 -17.09
CA ARG A 70 23.08 -9.49 -18.23
C ARG A 70 24.58 -9.69 -18.03
N GLU A 71 25.09 -9.46 -16.82
CA GLU A 71 26.52 -9.64 -16.50
C GLU A 71 27.00 -11.09 -16.55
N LYS A 72 26.09 -12.07 -16.38
CA LYS A 72 26.41 -13.49 -16.56
C LYS A 72 26.49 -13.90 -18.03
N ASN A 73 25.57 -13.41 -18.88
CA ASN A 73 25.54 -13.80 -20.29
C ASN A 73 26.72 -13.23 -21.10
N GLU A 74 27.35 -12.14 -20.66
CA GLU A 74 28.49 -11.52 -21.36
C GLU A 74 29.85 -12.19 -21.04
N LYS A 75 29.90 -13.06 -20.02
CA LYS A 75 31.10 -13.81 -19.64
C LYS A 75 31.19 -15.23 -20.21
N ASP A 76 30.11 -15.74 -20.80
CA ASP A 76 30.06 -17.06 -21.42
C ASP A 76 30.34 -17.00 -22.95
N GLU A 77 30.54 -15.81 -23.54
CA GLU A 77 30.83 -15.61 -24.97
C GLU A 77 32.28 -15.14 -25.27
N LEU A 78 33.20 -15.16 -24.29
CA LEU A 78 34.63 -14.85 -24.49
C LEU A 78 35.57 -16.02 -24.16
#